data_AF-A0AAN8L6F0-F1
#
_entry.id   AF-A0AAN8L6F0-F1
#
_cell.length_a   1.000
_cell.length_b   1.000
_cell.length_c   1.000
_cell.angle_alpha   90.00
_cell.angle_beta   90.00
_cell.angle_gamma   90.00
#
_symmetry.space_group_name_H-M   'P 1'
#
loop_
_entity.id
_entity.type
_entity.pdbx_description
1 polymer ?
#
loop_
_entity_poly.entity_id
_entity_poly.type
_entity_poly.pdbx_seq_one_letter_code
_entity_poly.pdbx_strand_id
1 'polypeptide(L)'
;MADKGAYECIVDSGGDATATTSLSVTAMYKSPTMSSSPENSIKQNTNVTIFFNSTGGHQKGLIWWFDEFSKNCTESAELVAKETDD
;
A
#
# COMPACT_ATOMS: atom_id res chain seq x y z
N MET A 1 -14.75 7.80 0.01
CA MET A 1 -13.32 8.07 -0.23
C MET A 1 -12.93 9.26 0.64
N ALA A 2 -12.14 9.04 1.69
CA ALA A 2 -11.55 10.14 2.46
C ALA A 2 -10.12 10.32 1.95
N ASP A 3 -9.80 11.54 1.55
CA ASP A 3 -8.46 11.89 1.12
C ASP A 3 -7.51 11.82 2.33
N LYS A 4 -6.36 11.15 2.17
CA LYS A 4 -5.38 11.00 3.24
C LYS A 4 -4.56 12.28 3.29
N GLY A 5 -4.58 12.98 4.41
CA GLY A 5 -3.87 14.25 4.49
C GLY A 5 -3.89 14.85 5.89
N ALA A 6 -3.04 15.86 6.06
CA ALA A 6 -3.14 16.80 7.15
C ALA A 6 -3.98 17.98 6.66
N TYR A 7 -5.08 18.23 7.35
CA TYR A 7 -5.96 19.35 7.08
C TYR A 7 -5.82 20.35 8.22
N GLU A 8 -5.69 21.62 7.86
CA GLU A 8 -5.63 22.71 8.81
C GLU A 8 -6.84 23.62 8.57
N CYS A 9 -7.58 23.89 9.64
CA CYS A 9 -8.66 24.87 9.63
C CYS A 9 -8.22 26.06 10.48
N ILE A 10 -8.20 27.22 9.83
CA ILE A 10 -7.84 28.50 10.44
C ILE A 10 -9.10 29.34 10.50
N VAL A 11 -9.46 29.79 11.70
CA VAL A 11 -10.55 30.72 11.92
C VAL A 11 -9.96 32.09 12.23
N ASP A 12 -10.24 33.04 11.36
CA ASP A 12 -9.87 34.44 11.49
C ASP A 12 -11.16 35.27 11.66
N SER A 13 -11.19 36.09 12.72
CA SER A 13 -12.35 36.94 13.06
C SER A 13 -12.13 38.42 12.71
N GLY A 14 -11.02 38.77 12.07
CA GLY A 14 -10.64 40.13 11.70
C GLY A 14 -10.10 41.00 12.85
N GLY A 15 -9.85 40.42 14.03
CA GLY A 15 -9.18 41.04 15.17
C GLY A 15 -7.85 40.34 15.53
N ASP A 16 -7.29 40.58 16.72
CA ASP A 16 -5.97 40.05 17.14
C ASP A 16 -5.90 38.54 17.45
N ALA A 17 -6.98 37.79 17.22
CA ALA A 17 -7.07 36.38 17.60
C ALA A 17 -7.38 35.49 16.40
N THR A 18 -6.43 34.60 16.10
CA THR A 18 -6.57 33.48 15.18
C THR A 18 -6.65 32.18 15.97
N ALA A 19 -7.57 31.30 15.60
CA ALA A 19 -7.64 29.95 16.15
C ALA A 19 -7.36 28.93 15.05
N THR A 20 -6.53 27.93 15.36
CA THR A 20 -6.16 26.87 14.41
C THR A 20 -6.54 25.52 14.99
N THR A 21 -7.10 24.65 14.16
CA THR A 21 -7.29 23.24 14.48
C THR A 21 -6.81 22.36 13.34
N SER A 22 -6.18 21.25 13.67
CA SER A 22 -5.59 20.32 12.71
C SER A 22 -6.28 18.96 12.78
N LEU A 23 -6.57 18.37 11.62
CA LEU A 23 -7.07 17.02 11.47
C LEU A 23 -6.09 16.20 10.64
N SER A 24 -5.61 15.08 11.18
CA SER A 24 -4.81 14.12 10.43
C SER A 24 -5.67 12.92 10.07
N VAL A 25 -5.83 12.67 8.76
CA VAL A 25 -6.59 11.54 8.23
C VAL A 25 -5.61 10.52 7.67
N THR A 26 -5.58 9.33 8.29
CA THR A 26 -4.79 8.19 7.79
C THR A 26 -5.71 7.17 7.13
N ALA A 27 -5.45 6.86 5.87
CA ALA A 27 -6.04 5.70 5.21
C ALA A 27 -5.09 4.50 5.38
N MET A 28 -5.49 3.53 6.20
CA MET A 28 -4.76 2.28 6.34
C MET A 28 -5.20 1.27 5.27
N TYR A 29 -4.25 0.46 4.82
CA TYR A 29 -4.56 -0.68 3.96
C TYR A 29 -5.46 -1.68 4.71
N LYS A 30 -6.39 -2.29 4.00
CA LYS A 30 -7.01 -3.53 4.48
C LYS A 30 -6.01 -4.68 4.35
N SER A 31 -6.24 -5.73 5.13
CA SER A 31 -5.49 -6.97 5.01
C SER A 31 -5.45 -7.42 3.54
N PRO A 32 -4.25 -7.55 2.96
CA PRO A 32 -4.11 -7.90 1.56
C PRO A 32 -4.47 -9.36 1.32
N THR A 33 -4.97 -9.65 0.13
CA THR A 33 -5.21 -11.01 -0.35
C THR A 33 -4.07 -11.43 -1.25
N MET A 34 -3.59 -12.65 -1.03
CA MET A 34 -2.50 -13.25 -1.80
C MET A 34 -3.07 -14.37 -2.67
N SER A 35 -2.64 -14.42 -3.92
CA SER A 35 -3.01 -15.48 -4.88
C SER A 35 -1.85 -15.75 -5.83
N SER A 36 -1.83 -16.90 -6.48
CA SER A 36 -0.76 -17.27 -7.42
C SER A 36 -1.31 -17.96 -8.66
N SER A 37 -0.57 -17.84 -9.76
CA SER A 37 -0.83 -18.55 -11.00
C SER A 37 0.47 -19.18 -11.52
N PRO A 38 0.54 -20.53 -11.65
CA PRO A 38 -0.47 -21.50 -11.23
C PRO A 38 -0.61 -21.59 -9.69
N GLU A 39 -1.83 -21.88 -9.22
CA GLU A 39 -2.12 -22.02 -7.78
C GLU A 39 -1.59 -23.34 -7.21
N ASN A 40 -1.59 -24.40 -8.03
CA ASN A 40 -1.26 -25.75 -7.61
C ASN A 40 -0.19 -26.37 -8.53
N SER A 41 0.46 -27.43 -8.03
CA SER A 41 1.39 -28.26 -8.82
C SER A 41 2.59 -27.51 -9.40
N ILE A 42 3.17 -26.60 -8.62
CA ILE A 42 4.39 -25.86 -8.99
C ILE A 42 5.56 -26.86 -9.05
N LYS A 43 6.09 -27.07 -10.25
CA LYS A 43 7.29 -27.88 -10.46
C LYS A 43 8.52 -26.99 -10.45
N GLN A 44 9.68 -27.58 -10.16
CA GLN A 44 10.95 -26.88 -10.29
C GLN A 44 11.13 -26.31 -11.71
N ASN A 45 11.67 -25.10 -11.82
CA ASN A 45 11.80 -24.34 -13.07
C ASN A 45 10.46 -23.93 -13.74
N THR A 46 9.36 -23.90 -12.99
CA THR A 46 8.09 -23.32 -13.45
C THR A 46 8.02 -21.86 -13.05
N ASN A 47 7.70 -20.98 -13.99
CA ASN A 47 7.41 -19.59 -13.67
C ASN A 47 6.06 -19.51 -12.95
N VAL A 48 6.05 -18.86 -11.79
CA VAL A 48 4.86 -18.61 -10.99
C VAL A 48 4.70 -17.12 -10.84
N THR A 49 3.51 -16.62 -11.15
CA THR A 49 3.15 -15.23 -10.88
C THR A 49 2.40 -15.18 -9.56
N ILE A 50 2.83 -14.31 -8.65
CA ILE A 50 2.14 -14.11 -7.37
C ILE A 50 1.54 -12.72 -7.37
N PHE A 51 0.26 -12.65 -7.02
CA PHE A 51 -0.52 -11.44 -6.94
C PHE A 51 -0.79 -11.10 -5.49
N PHE A 52 -0.58 -9.84 -5.15
CA PHE A 52 -0.87 -9.28 -3.85
C PHE A 52 -1.83 -8.11 -4.04
N ASN A 53 -3.08 -8.32 -3.65
CA ASN A 53 -4.13 -7.32 -3.81
C ASN A 53 -4.43 -6.72 -2.44
N SER A 54 -4.23 -5.42 -2.29
CA SER A 54 -4.66 -4.67 -1.11
C SER A 54 -5.65 -3.59 -1.54
N THR A 55 -6.70 -3.40 -0.74
CA THR A 55 -7.70 -2.35 -0.97
C THR A 55 -7.69 -1.39 0.21
N GLY A 56 -8.04 -0.13 -0.04
CA GLY A 56 -7.90 0.92 0.96
C GLY A 56 -6.45 1.32 1.18
N GLY A 57 -6.23 2.51 1.75
CA GLY A 57 -4.90 3.12 1.78
C GLY A 57 -4.58 3.86 0.49
N HIS A 58 -3.67 4.83 0.59
CA HIS A 58 -3.21 5.69 -0.52
C HIS A 58 -1.68 5.63 -0.68
N GLN A 59 -1.06 4.59 -0.12
CA GLN A 59 0.38 4.41 -0.21
C GLN A 59 0.70 3.50 -1.40
N LYS A 60 1.95 3.53 -1.85
CA LYS A 60 2.46 2.55 -2.81
C LYS A 60 2.84 1.28 -2.06
N GLY A 61 2.29 0.14 -2.45
CA GLY A 61 2.68 -1.16 -1.90
C GLY A 61 4.12 -1.52 -2.29
N LEU A 62 4.84 -2.17 -1.36
CA LEU A 62 6.16 -2.76 -1.60
C LEU A 62 6.07 -4.28 -1.35
N ILE A 63 6.73 -5.05 -2.20
CA ILE A 63 6.80 -6.52 -2.08
C ILE A 63 8.27 -6.90 -1.91
N TRP A 64 8.54 -7.74 -0.92
CA TRP A 64 9.85 -8.33 -0.67
C TRP A 64 9.78 -9.85 -0.74
N TRP A 65 10.74 -10.45 -1.43
CA TRP A 65 10.86 -11.89 -1.60
C TRP A 65 12.03 -12.41 -0.78
N PHE A 66 11.77 -13.46 -0.01
CA PHE A 66 12.77 -14.16 0.79
C PHE A 66 12.73 -15.66 0.47
N ASP A 67 13.90 -16.28 0.41
CA ASP A 67 13.99 -17.74 0.35
C ASP A 67 13.84 -18.38 1.75
N GLU A 68 13.91 -19.71 1.80
CA GLU A 68 13.80 -20.49 3.04
C GLU A 68 14.88 -20.15 4.08
N PHE A 69 16.00 -19.57 3.65
CA PHE A 69 17.12 -19.13 4.50
C PHE A 69 17.03 -17.64 4.85
N SER A 70 15.89 -17.00 4.59
CA SER A 70 15.68 -15.55 4.79
C SER A 70 16.61 -14.67 3.94
N LYS A 71 17.21 -15.21 2.88
CA LYS A 71 17.99 -14.41 1.93
C LYS A 71 17.02 -13.59 1.09
N ASN A 72 17.27 -12.29 1.01
CA ASN A 72 16.50 -11.40 0.16
C ASN A 72 16.78 -11.72 -1.32
N CYS A 73 15.72 -12.10 -2.04
CA CYS A 73 15.73 -12.43 -3.46
C CYS A 73 14.86 -11.46 -4.28
N THR A 74 14.49 -10.32 -3.68
CA THR A 74 13.58 -9.33 -4.28
C THR A 74 14.11 -8.79 -5.60
N GLU A 75 15.43 -8.57 -5.71
CA GLU A 75 16.06 -8.07 -6.93
C GLU A 75 16.01 -9.05 -8.10
N SER A 76 15.90 -10.35 -7.81
CA SER A 76 15.80 -11.41 -8.82
C SER A 76 14.38 -11.57 -9.35
N ALA A 77 13.39 -10.89 -8.75
CA ALA A 77 11.99 -10.97 -9.14
C ALA A 77 11.57 -9.77 -9.99
N GLU A 78 10.77 -10.03 -11.02
CA GLU A 78 10.10 -8.96 -11.76
C GLU A 78 8.93 -8.44 -10.91
N LEU A 79 9.02 -7.18 -10.47
CA LEU A 79 8.00 -6.53 -9.65
C LEU A 79 7.22 -5.50 -10.47
N VAL A 80 5.90 -5.68 -10.53
CA VAL A 80 4.98 -4.75 -11.20
C VAL A 80 3.93 -4.28 -10.19
N ALA A 81 4.02 -3.00 -9.79
CA ALA A 81 2.98 -2.35 -9.00
C ALA A 81 1.99 -1.66 -9.94
N LYS A 82 0.71 -2.04 -9.85
CA LYS A 82 -0.38 -1.36 -10.57
C LYS A 82 -1.29 -0.71 -9.54
N GLU A 83 -1.51 0.58 -9.70
CA GLU A 83 -2.62 1.25 -9.02
C GLU A 83 -3.89 0.83 -9.74
N THR A 84 -4.92 0.50 -8.97
CA THR A 84 -6.23 0.15 -9.51
C THR A 84 -7.17 1.21 -8.96
N ASP A 85 -7.77 2.01 -9.84
CA ASP A 85 -8.85 2.90 -9.47
C ASP A 85 -10.02 2.06 -8.94
N ASP A 86 -10.48 2.37 -7.72
CA ASP A 86 -11.68 1.77 -7.09
C ASP A 86 -12.96 2.30 -7.75
#